data_AF-A0AA39XUB5-F1
#
_entry.id   AF-A0AA39XUB5-F1
#
_cell.length_a   1.000
_cell.length_b   1.000
_cell.length_c   1.000
_cell.angle_alpha   90.00
_cell.angle_beta   90.00
_cell.angle_gamma   90.00
#
_symmetry.space_group_name_H-M   'P 1'
#
loop_
_entity.id
_entity.type
_entity.pdbx_description
1 polymer ?
#
loop_
_entity_poly.entity_id
_entity_poly.type
_entity_poly.pdbx_seq_one_letter_code
_entity_poly.pdbx_strand_id
1 'polypeptide(L)'
;GTWTAEDDSALVAARSRGQHWADLQREHFPTKTANACRKRYERLMERRGVYDYDARKFERIAKEYMGMRKQIWSGLAARVGEKWPVVEAQCMSTGLRTIQSNARSYTNRWR
;
A
#
# COMPACT_ATOMS: atom_id res chain seq x y z
N GLY A 1 16.40 20.19 14.89
CA GLY A 1 16.79 18.79 15.17
C GLY A 1 15.94 17.83 14.37
N THR A 2 16.52 16.71 13.94
CA THR A 2 15.86 15.62 13.21
C THR A 2 14.68 15.06 14.02
N TRP A 3 13.65 14.56 13.33
CA TRP A 3 12.48 13.89 13.94
C TRP A 3 12.73 12.39 13.99
N THR A 4 12.56 11.75 15.15
CA THR A 4 12.65 10.29 15.31
C THR A 4 11.26 9.63 15.27
N ALA A 5 11.23 8.29 15.26
CA ALA A 5 9.97 7.54 15.32
C ALA A 5 9.28 7.66 16.69
N GLU A 6 10.07 7.78 17.77
CA GLU A 6 9.58 8.04 19.12
C GLU A 6 8.96 9.44 19.20
N ASP A 7 9.60 10.45 18.61
CA ASP A 7 9.05 11.81 18.51
C ASP A 7 7.69 11.80 17.80
N ASP A 8 7.58 11.07 16.67
CA ASP A 8 6.34 10.96 15.91
C ASP A 8 5.23 10.29 16.73
N SER A 9 5.57 9.26 17.51
CA SER A 9 4.64 8.53 18.37
C SER A 9 4.12 9.42 19.50
N ALA A 10 5.01 10.16 20.17
CA ALA A 10 4.65 11.12 21.20
C ALA A 10 3.77 12.26 20.64
N LEU A 11 4.12 12.79 19.47
CA LEU A 11 3.36 13.84 18.78
C LEU A 11 1.93 13.41 18.45
N VAL A 12 1.76 12.17 17.96
CA VAL A 12 0.44 11.61 17.64
C VAL A 12 -0.38 11.35 18.91
N ALA A 13 0.22 10.76 19.94
CA ALA A 13 -0.46 10.44 21.21
C ALA A 13 -0.87 11.70 21.99
N ALA A 14 -0.02 12.73 22.01
CA ALA A 14 -0.35 14.02 22.61
C ALA A 14 -1.53 14.70 21.90
N ARG A 15 -1.57 14.63 20.57
CA ARG A 15 -2.68 15.18 19.77
C ARG A 15 -3.97 14.39 19.86
N SER A 16 -3.92 13.06 19.98
CA SER A 16 -5.14 12.26 20.19
C SER A 16 -5.80 12.56 21.55
N ARG A 17 -5.01 12.95 22.56
CA ARG A 17 -5.48 13.46 23.86
C ARG A 17 -5.98 14.91 23.81
N GLY A 18 -5.95 15.56 22.65
CA GLY A 18 -6.42 16.94 22.47
C GLY A 18 -5.46 18.02 22.95
N GLN A 19 -4.21 17.70 23.32
CA GLN A 19 -3.25 18.71 23.81
C GLN A 19 -2.99 19.80 22.77
N HIS A 20 -2.86 21.04 23.25
CA HIS A 20 -2.57 22.21 22.42
C HIS A 20 -1.09 22.22 22.00
N TRP A 21 -0.78 22.77 20.81
CA TRP A 21 0.57 22.69 20.23
C TRP A 21 1.67 23.30 21.10
N ALA A 22 1.36 24.39 21.83
CA ALA A 22 2.31 25.05 22.72
C ALA A 22 2.61 24.20 23.96
N ASP A 23 1.60 23.55 24.54
CA ASP A 23 1.77 22.71 25.73
C ASP A 23 2.48 21.41 25.38
N LEU A 24 2.06 20.77 24.28
CA LEU A 24 2.71 19.59 23.72
C LEU A 24 4.19 19.85 23.44
N GLN A 25 4.50 20.98 22.81
CA GLN A 25 5.89 21.35 22.53
C GLN A 25 6.68 21.57 23.81
N ARG A 26 6.14 22.29 24.79
CA ARG A 26 6.83 22.56 26.05
C ARG A 26 7.09 21.28 26.85
N GLU A 27 6.15 20.34 26.83
CA GLU A 27 6.21 19.07 27.58
C GLU A 27 7.16 18.05 26.93
N HIS A 28 7.11 17.93 25.59
CA HIS A 28 7.79 16.82 24.88
C HIS A 28 8.94 17.26 23.98
N PHE A 29 8.93 18.50 23.48
CA PHE A 29 9.87 18.97 22.47
C PHE A 29 10.46 20.36 22.79
N PRO A 30 11.19 20.53 23.91
CA PRO A 30 11.69 21.84 24.35
C PRO A 30 12.64 22.50 23.33
N THR A 31 13.27 21.70 22.46
CA THR A 31 14.20 22.17 21.42
C THR A 31 13.54 22.47 20.06
N LYS A 32 12.22 22.25 19.93
CA LYS A 32 11.45 22.50 18.70
C LYS A 32 10.38 23.57 18.96
N THR A 33 9.87 24.21 17.91
CA THR A 33 8.77 25.17 18.04
C THR A 33 7.41 24.49 17.92
N ALA A 34 6.35 25.09 18.50
CA ALA A 34 4.99 24.57 18.40
C ALA A 34 4.53 24.43 16.93
N ASN A 35 4.92 25.37 16.08
CA ASN A 35 4.66 25.31 14.64
C ASN A 35 5.40 24.14 13.95
N ALA A 36 6.62 23.81 14.38
CA ALA A 36 7.33 22.65 13.87
C ALA A 36 6.60 21.34 14.23
N CYS A 37 6.05 21.24 15.44
CA CYS A 37 5.23 20.11 15.89
C CYS A 37 3.96 19.97 15.03
N ARG A 38 3.25 21.07 14.79
CA ARG A 38 2.06 21.10 13.91
C ARG A 38 2.38 20.59 12.51
N LYS A 39 3.40 21.18 11.84
CA LYS A 39 3.79 20.79 10.47
C LYS A 39 4.23 19.33 10.37
N ARG A 40 4.89 18.79 11.40
CA ARG A 40 5.26 17.37 11.43
C ARG A 40 4.03 16.49 11.53
N TYR A 41 3.10 16.82 12.42
CA TYR A 41 1.86 16.07 12.62
C TYR A 41 0.99 16.06 11.34
N GLU A 42 0.82 17.21 10.70
CA GLU A 42 0.09 17.33 9.42
C GLU A 42 0.65 16.35 8.37
N ARG A 43 1.98 16.34 8.17
CA ARG A 43 2.64 15.41 7.24
C ARG A 43 2.49 13.94 7.63
N LEU A 44 2.52 13.62 8.93
CA LEU A 44 2.30 12.26 9.42
C LEU A 44 0.87 11.80 9.12
N MET A 45 -0.11 12.68 9.32
CA MET A 45 -1.52 12.36 9.07
C MET A 45 -1.82 12.28 7.57
N GLU A 46 -1.25 13.15 6.74
CA GLU A 46 -1.33 13.05 5.27
C GLU A 46 -0.77 11.71 4.78
N ARG A 47 0.44 11.34 5.25
CA ARG A 47 1.06 10.07 4.90
C ARG A 47 0.20 8.88 5.33
N ARG A 48 -0.29 8.87 6.58
CA ARG A 48 -1.20 7.81 7.07
C ARG A 48 -2.49 7.77 6.26
N GLY A 49 -3.08 8.92 5.95
CA GLY A 49 -4.29 9.02 5.12
C GLY A 49 -4.11 8.45 3.73
N VAL A 50 -2.94 8.67 3.10
CA VAL A 50 -2.60 8.06 1.80
C VAL A 50 -2.48 6.54 1.92
N TYR A 51 -1.79 6.03 2.94
CA TYR A 51 -1.66 4.58 3.15
C TYR A 51 -3.00 3.91 3.47
N ASP A 52 -3.82 4.49 4.35
CA ASP A 52 -5.15 3.96 4.70
C ASP A 52 -6.10 4.01 3.50
N TYR A 53 -6.03 5.07 2.70
CA TYR A 53 -6.81 5.20 1.47
C TYR A 53 -6.39 4.15 0.44
N ASP A 54 -5.09 3.97 0.23
CA ASP A 54 -4.55 2.96 -0.70
C ASP A 54 -4.88 1.54 -0.21
N ALA A 55 -4.82 1.28 1.10
CA ALA A 55 -5.21 0.00 1.69
C ALA A 55 -6.70 -0.29 1.47
N ARG A 56 -7.60 0.65 1.78
CA ARG A 56 -9.05 0.50 1.56
C ARG A 56 -9.40 0.34 0.08
N LYS A 57 -8.69 1.06 -0.80
CA LYS A 57 -8.85 0.92 -2.25
C LYS A 57 -8.43 -0.47 -2.70
N PHE A 58 -7.33 -1.00 -2.17
CA PHE A 58 -6.87 -2.35 -2.46
C PHE A 58 -7.82 -3.42 -1.92
N GLU A 59 -8.32 -3.29 -0.68
CA GLU A 59 -9.32 -4.19 -0.09
C GLU A 59 -10.57 -4.32 -0.97
N ARG A 60 -11.07 -3.19 -1.50
CA ARG A 60 -12.20 -3.20 -2.44
C ARG A 60 -11.86 -3.96 -3.71
N ILE A 61 -10.68 -3.74 -4.30
CA ILE A 61 -10.24 -4.46 -5.50
C ILE A 61 -10.11 -5.96 -5.20
N ALA A 62 -9.53 -6.32 -4.06
CA ALA A 62 -9.36 -7.71 -3.65
C ALA A 62 -10.70 -8.42 -3.47
N LYS A 63 -11.69 -7.76 -2.86
CA LYS A 63 -13.05 -8.30 -2.73
C LYS A 63 -13.68 -8.58 -4.10
N GLU A 64 -13.67 -7.59 -4.99
CA GLU A 64 -14.23 -7.76 -6.34
C GLU A 64 -13.48 -8.85 -7.11
N TYR A 65 -12.15 -8.85 -7.06
CA TYR A 65 -11.31 -9.88 -7.65
C TYR A 65 -11.72 -11.29 -7.21
N MET A 66 -11.88 -11.50 -5.90
CA MET A 66 -12.29 -12.80 -5.36
C MET A 66 -13.68 -13.21 -5.86
N GLY A 67 -14.60 -12.26 -6.06
CA GLY A 67 -15.93 -12.50 -6.61
C GLY A 67 -15.94 -12.89 -8.09
N MET A 68 -14.97 -12.40 -8.88
CA MET A 68 -14.94 -12.62 -10.33
C MET A 68 -13.77 -13.47 -10.84
N ARG A 69 -12.88 -13.97 -9.97
CA ARG A 69 -11.66 -14.68 -10.38
C ARG A 69 -11.91 -15.83 -11.35
N LYS A 70 -12.95 -16.65 -11.11
CA LYS A 70 -13.32 -17.73 -12.03
C LYS A 70 -13.62 -17.18 -13.43
N GLN A 71 -14.36 -16.09 -13.52
CA GLN A 71 -14.76 -15.48 -14.79
C GLN A 71 -13.57 -14.83 -15.52
N ILE A 72 -12.69 -14.14 -14.78
CA ILE A 72 -11.43 -13.59 -15.31
C ILE A 72 -10.58 -14.69 -15.95
N TRP A 73 -10.36 -15.79 -15.23
CA TRP A 73 -9.36 -16.79 -15.60
C TRP A 73 -9.89 -17.89 -16.51
N SER A 74 -11.22 -18.10 -16.60
CA SER A 74 -11.81 -19.19 -17.39
C SER A 74 -11.44 -19.15 -18.87
N GLY A 75 -11.39 -17.96 -19.48
CA GLY A 75 -11.06 -17.82 -20.90
C GLY A 75 -9.61 -18.21 -21.23
N LEU A 76 -8.66 -17.86 -20.36
CA LEU A 76 -7.27 -18.27 -20.51
C LEU A 76 -7.11 -19.76 -20.25
N ALA A 77 -7.73 -20.26 -19.18
CA ALA A 77 -7.71 -21.67 -18.79
C ALA A 77 -8.21 -22.60 -19.91
N ALA A 78 -9.32 -22.23 -20.56
CA ALA A 78 -9.86 -22.98 -21.69
C ALA A 78 -8.89 -23.05 -22.89
N ARG A 79 -8.10 -22.00 -23.15
CA ARG A 79 -7.15 -21.95 -24.27
C ARG A 79 -5.90 -22.78 -24.04
N VAL A 80 -5.48 -22.93 -22.79
CA VAL A 80 -4.27 -23.69 -22.42
C VAL A 80 -4.58 -25.12 -21.96
N GLY A 81 -5.86 -25.48 -21.82
CA GLY A 81 -6.28 -26.81 -21.37
C GLY A 81 -6.12 -27.06 -19.88
N GLU A 82 -6.04 -26.00 -19.06
CA GLU A 82 -5.80 -26.08 -17.62
C GLU A 82 -7.02 -25.67 -16.78
N LYS A 83 -6.99 -25.99 -15.48
CA LYS A 83 -8.01 -25.50 -14.54
C LYS A 83 -7.73 -24.04 -14.19
N TRP A 84 -8.77 -23.19 -14.16
CA TRP A 84 -8.63 -21.76 -13.86
C TRP A 84 -7.87 -21.43 -12.55
N PRO A 85 -7.97 -22.21 -11.44
CA PRO A 85 -7.19 -21.90 -10.23
C PRO A 85 -5.68 -22.14 -10.43
N VAL A 86 -5.31 -23.10 -11.29
CA VAL A 86 -3.90 -23.41 -11.62
C VAL A 86 -3.31 -22.26 -12.41
N VAL A 87 -4.04 -21.78 -13.43
CA VAL A 87 -3.64 -20.65 -14.27
C VAL A 87 -3.48 -19.37 -13.44
N GLU A 88 -4.45 -19.08 -12.57
CA GLU A 88 -4.39 -17.94 -11.64
C GLU A 88 -3.13 -18.01 -10.76
N ALA A 89 -2.90 -19.14 -10.10
CA ALA A 89 -1.75 -19.33 -9.21
C ALA A 89 -0.42 -19.19 -9.96
N GLN A 90 -0.33 -19.75 -11.17
CA GLN A 90 0.87 -19.66 -11.99
C GLN A 90 1.14 -18.23 -12.46
N CYS A 91 0.11 -17.51 -12.93
CA CYS A 91 0.27 -16.11 -13.36
C CYS A 91 0.63 -15.18 -12.20
N MET A 92 -0.02 -15.33 -11.05
CA MET A 92 0.23 -14.50 -9.87
C MET A 92 1.60 -14.76 -9.23
N SER A 93 2.06 -16.01 -9.18
CA SER A 93 3.37 -16.36 -8.62
C SER A 93 4.55 -15.99 -9.54
N THR A 94 4.34 -16.05 -10.86
CA THR A 94 5.37 -15.71 -11.86
C THR A 94 5.54 -14.19 -12.01
N GLY A 95 4.44 -13.44 -11.89
CA GLY A 95 4.40 -12.00 -12.06
C GLY A 95 4.40 -11.53 -13.52
N LEU A 96 3.79 -10.37 -13.77
CA LEU A 96 3.52 -9.84 -15.12
C LEU A 96 4.79 -9.67 -15.97
N ARG A 97 5.87 -9.15 -15.39
CA ARG A 97 7.13 -8.89 -16.12
C ARG A 97 7.71 -10.16 -16.73
N THR A 98 7.71 -11.24 -15.96
CA THR A 98 8.22 -12.55 -16.38
C THR A 98 7.32 -13.16 -17.47
N ILE A 99 6.00 -13.08 -17.30
CA ILE A 99 5.03 -13.52 -18.33
C ILE A 99 5.26 -12.78 -19.65
N GLN A 100 5.41 -11.45 -19.61
CA GLN A 100 5.69 -10.63 -20.80
C GLN A 100 7.01 -11.03 -21.47
N SER A 101 8.05 -11.33 -20.68
CA SER A 101 9.34 -11.79 -21.22
C SER A 101 9.20 -13.14 -21.92
N ASN A 102 8.55 -14.12 -21.28
CA ASN A 102 8.32 -15.45 -21.85
C ASN A 102 7.45 -15.40 -23.12
N ALA A 103 6.43 -14.54 -23.15
CA ALA A 103 5.59 -14.35 -24.34
C ALA A 103 6.41 -13.86 -25.55
N ARG A 104 7.33 -12.90 -25.35
CA ARG A 104 8.25 -12.43 -26.42
C ARG A 104 9.22 -13.53 -26.86
N SER A 105 9.78 -14.29 -25.92
CA SER A 105 10.66 -15.41 -26.25
C SER A 105 9.93 -16.50 -27.03
N TYR A 106 8.67 -16.78 -26.70
CA TYR A 106 7.83 -17.71 -27.44
C TYR A 106 7.62 -17.23 -28.88
N THR A 107 7.19 -15.98 -29.10
CA THR A 107 6.97 -15.46 -30.46
C THR A 107 8.22 -15.49 -31.35
N ASN A 108 9.41 -15.35 -30.76
CA ASN A 108 10.67 -15.40 -31.50
C ASN A 108 11.13 -16.82 -31.84
N ARG A 109 10.71 -17.84 -31.10
CA ARG A 109 11.06 -19.25 -31.37
C ARG A 109 10.24 -19.89 -32.49
N TRP A 110 9.10 -19.27 -32.83
CA TRP A 110 8.16 -19.76 -33.84
C TRP A 110 8.10 -18.85 -35.08
N ARG A 111 9.14 -18.05 -35.31
CA ARG A 111 9.46 -17.42 -36.60
C ARG A 111 10.56 -18.22 -37.27
#